data_AF-A0AAV8WJP7-F1
#
_entry.id   AF-A0AAV8WJP7-F1
#
_cell.length_a   1.000
_cell.length_b   1.000
_cell.length_c   1.000
_cell.angle_alpha   90.00
_cell.angle_beta   90.00
_cell.angle_gamma   90.00
#
_symmetry.space_group_name_H-M   'P 1'
#
loop_
_entity.id
_entity.type
_entity.pdbx_description
1 polymer ?
#
loop_
_entity_poly.entity_id
_entity_poly.type
_entity_poly.pdbx_seq_one_letter_code
_entity_poly.pdbx_strand_id
1 'polypeptide(L)'
;MLFGKPLVAHMYMKRIPMEDLPKTEAEQETFLRDMFVEKDKLRDSFLKTGDFFATSGVPRIEPFELPKRMNSLFVMLFWSICTVLPLSYYLVKLLLNGELLYFSIGASIFGAFYLLLNKTIGMSEIKKGSSYGTTTTPKKTE
;
A
#
# COMPACT_ATOMS: atom_id res chain seq x y z
N MET A 1 4.68 -9.06 -4.78
CA MET A 1 4.26 -10.09 -3.79
C MET A 1 5.48 -10.50 -2.97
N LEU A 2 5.33 -10.77 -1.68
CA LEU A 2 6.46 -11.02 -0.76
C LEU A 2 6.98 -12.48 -0.75
N PHE A 3 6.45 -13.40 -1.58
CA PHE A 3 6.95 -14.78 -1.77
C PHE A 3 7.33 -15.55 -0.48
N GLY A 4 6.65 -15.30 0.64
CA GLY A 4 6.94 -15.95 1.93
C GLY A 4 8.22 -15.47 2.63
N LYS A 5 8.89 -14.43 2.11
CA LYS A 5 10.05 -13.84 2.78
C LYS A 5 9.60 -12.91 3.91
N PRO A 6 10.27 -12.95 5.08
CA PRO A 6 9.97 -12.03 6.16
C PRO A 6 10.29 -10.60 5.71
N LEU A 7 9.33 -9.70 5.89
CA LEU A 7 9.52 -8.25 5.70
C LEU A 7 9.71 -7.63 7.08
N VAL A 8 10.90 -7.08 7.33
CA VAL A 8 11.18 -6.31 8.54
C VAL A 8 11.12 -4.83 8.16
N ALA A 9 10.19 -4.11 8.77
CA ALA A 9 10.06 -2.67 8.59
C ALA A 9 10.79 -1.96 9.73
N HIS A 10 11.84 -1.22 9.41
CA HIS A 10 12.50 -0.32 10.35
C HIS A 10 11.83 1.06 10.24
N MET A 11 11.20 1.50 11.33
CA MET A 11 10.45 2.76 11.34
C MET A 11 10.89 3.63 12.51
N TYR A 12 11.15 4.90 12.21
CA TYR A 12 11.36 5.94 13.21
C TYR A 12 10.12 6.83 13.26
N MET A 13 9.54 7.00 14.45
CA MET A 13 8.36 7.83 14.64
C MET A 13 8.58 8.80 15.82
N LYS A 14 8.45 10.09 15.55
CA LYS A 14 8.58 11.17 16.53
C LYS A 14 7.25 11.92 16.59
N ARG A 15 6.67 12.01 17.79
CA ARG A 15 5.47 12.83 18.01
C ARG A 15 5.90 14.30 18.14
N ILE A 16 5.22 15.18 17.42
CA ILE A 16 5.40 16.63 17.53
C ILE A 16 4.13 17.19 18.20
N PRO A 17 4.23 17.75 19.41
CA PRO A 17 3.12 18.46 20.05
C PRO A 17 2.61 19.62 19.20
N MET A 18 1.30 19.90 19.26
CA MET A 18 0.72 21.04 18.53
C MET A 18 1.20 22.39 19.08
N GLU A 19 1.67 22.41 20.34
CA GLU A 19 2.21 23.60 21.01
C GLU A 19 3.55 24.03 20.41
N ASP A 20 4.34 23.08 19.88
CA ASP A 20 5.66 23.32 19.28
C ASP A 20 5.57 23.79 17.82
N LEU A 21 4.36 23.90 17.26
CA LEU A 21 4.18 24.31 15.88
C LEU A 21 4.29 25.84 15.74
N PRO A 22 5.12 26.32 14.80
CA PRO A 22 5.24 27.74 14.53
C PRO A 22 3.92 28.33 14.01
N LYS A 23 3.58 29.53 14.50
CA LYS A 23 2.33 30.23 14.14
C LYS A 23 2.51 31.14 12.93
N THR A 24 3.74 31.55 12.64
CA THR A 24 4.08 32.49 11.55
C THR A 24 4.50 31.72 10.30
N GLU A 25 4.15 32.23 9.11
CA GLU A 25 4.44 31.58 7.82
C GLU A 25 5.96 31.38 7.56
N ALA A 26 6.79 32.38 7.87
CA ALA A 26 8.25 32.29 7.70
C ALA A 26 8.90 31.26 8.64
N GLU A 27 8.39 31.14 9.86
CA GLU A 27 8.84 30.14 10.83
C GLU A 27 8.37 28.73 10.44
N GLN A 28 7.18 28.61 9.84
CA GLN A 28 6.67 27.36 9.28
C GLN A 28 7.53 26.85 8.12
N GLU A 29 7.93 27.72 7.20
CA GLU A 29 8.82 27.32 6.10
C GLU A 29 10.14 26.77 6.63
N THR A 30 10.75 27.48 7.58
CA THR A 30 12.02 27.07 8.20
C THR A 30 11.87 25.75 8.95
N PHE A 31 10.81 25.60 9.73
CA PHE A 31 10.51 24.37 10.46
C PHE A 31 10.30 23.16 9.54
N LEU A 32 9.57 23.33 8.43
CA LEU A 32 9.37 22.27 7.43
C LEU A 32 10.68 21.90 6.73
N ARG A 33 11.52 22.91 6.42
CA ARG A 33 12.85 22.70 5.82
C ARG A 33 13.74 21.87 6.75
N ASP A 34 13.83 22.26 8.00
CA ASP A 34 14.67 21.59 9.00
C ASP A 34 14.21 20.16 9.24
N MET A 35 12.90 19.93 9.35
CA MET A 35 12.33 18.58 9.42
C MET A 35 12.68 17.73 8.20
N PHE A 36 12.70 18.32 7.01
CA PHE A 36 13.06 17.60 5.79
C PHE A 36 14.54 17.20 5.80
N VAL A 37 15.42 18.12 6.20
CA VAL A 37 16.86 17.87 6.33
C VAL A 37 17.16 16.80 7.39
N GLU A 38 16.47 16.84 8.54
CA GLU A 38 16.59 15.81 9.59
C GLU A 38 16.21 14.42 9.05
N LYS A 39 15.08 14.32 8.33
CA LYS A 39 14.62 13.07 7.70
C LYS A 39 15.61 12.54 6.66
N ASP A 40 16.21 13.42 5.88
CA ASP A 40 17.18 13.03 4.86
C ASP A 40 18.46 12.45 5.49
N LYS A 41 18.98 13.10 6.54
CA LYS A 41 20.13 12.60 7.31
C LYS A 41 19.86 11.23 7.96
N LEU A 42 18.66 11.04 8.51
CA LEU A 42 18.25 9.76 9.10
C LEU A 42 18.19 8.65 8.04
N ARG A 43 17.63 8.95 6.87
CA ARG A 43 17.58 8.02 5.74
C ARG A 43 18.98 7.66 5.26
N ASP A 44 19.86 8.66 5.10
CA ASP A 44 21.24 8.44 4.67
C ASP A 44 22.04 7.61 5.66
N SER A 45 21.86 7.84 6.97
CA SER A 45 22.46 7.02 8.02
C SER A 45 22.01 5.56 7.92
N PHE A 46 20.70 5.33 7.73
CA PHE A 46 20.15 4.00 7.61
C PHE A 46 20.64 3.27 6.36
N LEU A 47 20.73 3.96 5.22
CA LEU A 47 21.25 3.37 3.99
C LEU A 47 22.73 2.96 4.09
N LYS A 48 23.53 3.72 4.84
CA LYS A 48 24.98 3.46 4.98
C LYS A 48 25.31 2.42 6.06
N THR A 49 24.59 2.43 7.18
CA THR A 49 24.97 1.68 8.38
C THR A 49 23.92 0.65 8.83
N GLY A 50 22.69 0.75 8.34
CA GLY A 50 21.55 -0.02 8.86
C GLY A 50 20.96 0.51 10.16
N ASP A 51 21.47 1.62 10.70
CA ASP A 51 20.96 2.30 11.89
C ASP A 51 20.61 3.76 11.56
N PHE A 52 19.45 4.23 12.04
CA PHE A 52 19.00 5.61 11.85
C PHE A 52 19.88 6.62 12.58
N PHE A 53 20.48 6.24 13.70
CA PHE A 53 21.14 7.21 14.61
C PHE A 53 22.66 7.24 14.50
N ALA A 54 23.28 6.31 13.76
CA ALA A 54 24.74 6.16 13.74
C ALA A 54 25.48 7.39 13.20
N THR A 55 24.99 8.00 12.11
CA THR A 55 25.67 9.14 11.46
C THR A 55 24.77 10.36 11.26
N SER A 56 23.52 10.32 11.72
CA SER A 56 22.54 11.38 11.50
C SER A 56 22.65 12.56 12.47
N GLY A 57 23.30 12.36 13.62
CA GLY A 57 23.43 13.39 14.68
C GLY A 57 22.17 13.57 15.54
N VAL A 58 21.16 12.72 15.35
CA VAL A 58 19.94 12.69 16.17
C VAL A 58 20.17 11.78 17.38
N PRO A 59 19.72 12.14 18.60
CA PRO A 59 19.88 11.30 19.78
C PRO A 59 19.19 9.94 19.58
N ARG A 60 19.87 8.88 19.99
CA ARG A 60 19.37 7.50 19.86
C ARG A 60 18.16 7.30 20.76
N ILE A 61 17.08 6.78 20.19
CA ILE A 61 15.87 6.39 20.93
C ILE A 61 15.88 4.87 21.12
N GLU A 62 15.40 4.40 22.27
CA GLU A 62 15.26 2.97 22.52
C GLU A 62 14.27 2.34 21.52
N PRO A 63 14.65 1.24 20.86
CA PRO A 63 13.77 0.57 19.92
C PRO A 63 12.64 -0.14 20.66
N PHE A 64 11.43 -0.05 20.10
CA PHE A 64 10.28 -0.84 20.55
C PHE A 64 9.92 -1.88 19.49
N GLU A 65 9.92 -3.15 19.88
CA GLU A 65 9.49 -4.24 19.01
C GLU A 65 8.01 -4.57 19.24
N LEU A 66 7.20 -4.45 18.18
CA LEU A 66 5.81 -4.86 18.23
C LEU A 66 5.72 -6.40 18.27
N PRO A 67 5.06 -7.00 19.27
CA PRO A 67 4.91 -8.44 19.33
C PRO A 67 4.06 -8.93 18.16
N LYS A 68 4.46 -10.05 17.55
CA LYS A 68 3.71 -10.70 16.48
C LYS A 68 2.35 -11.17 17.02
N ARG A 69 1.25 -10.66 16.45
CA ARG A 69 -0.11 -11.00 16.90
C ARG A 69 -0.72 -12.13 16.08
N MET A 70 -0.86 -13.31 16.68
CA MET A 70 -1.49 -14.48 16.03
C MET A 70 -2.99 -14.32 15.77
N ASN A 71 -3.66 -13.38 16.46
CA ASN A 71 -5.10 -13.16 16.33
C ASN A 71 -5.53 -12.88 14.88
N SER A 72 -4.68 -12.22 14.08
CA SER A 72 -4.99 -11.96 12.68
C SER A 72 -5.11 -13.26 11.86
N LEU A 73 -4.28 -14.26 12.15
CA LEU A 73 -4.32 -15.56 11.47
C LEU A 73 -5.59 -16.31 11.84
N PHE A 74 -5.96 -16.31 13.12
CA PHE A 74 -7.20 -16.97 13.57
C PHE A 74 -8.45 -16.33 12.96
N VAL A 75 -8.52 -15.00 12.93
CA VAL A 75 -9.63 -14.29 12.29
C VAL A 75 -9.71 -14.63 10.80
N MET A 76 -8.56 -14.61 10.10
CA MET A 76 -8.51 -14.97 8.68
C MET A 76 -8.95 -16.42 8.43
N LEU A 77 -8.43 -17.38 9.19
CA LEU A 77 -8.77 -18.80 9.05
C LEU A 77 -10.24 -19.05 9.36
N PHE A 78 -10.76 -18.45 10.43
CA PHE A 78 -12.17 -18.56 10.79
C PHE A 78 -13.07 -18.07 9.66
N TRP A 79 -12.86 -16.85 9.17
CA TRP A 79 -13.67 -16.31 8.08
C TRP A 79 -13.50 -17.09 6.79
N SER A 80 -12.29 -17.55 6.48
CA SER A 80 -12.04 -18.39 5.31
C SER A 80 -12.81 -19.71 5.41
N ILE A 81 -12.80 -20.39 6.55
CA ILE A 81 -13.50 -21.66 6.75
C ILE A 81 -15.02 -21.44 6.73
N CYS A 82 -15.51 -20.44 7.48
CA CYS A 82 -16.92 -20.12 7.58
C CYS A 82 -17.54 -19.67 6.25
N THR A 83 -16.76 -19.17 5.30
CA THR A 83 -17.27 -18.75 3.99
C THR A 83 -17.05 -19.81 2.92
N VAL A 84 -15.84 -20.36 2.81
CA VAL A 84 -15.47 -21.29 1.73
C VAL A 84 -16.15 -22.64 1.89
N LEU A 85 -16.28 -23.18 3.10
CA LEU A 85 -16.92 -24.49 3.30
C LEU A 85 -18.39 -24.51 2.92
N PRO A 86 -19.27 -23.62 3.43
CA PRO A 86 -20.67 -23.64 3.00
C PRO A 86 -20.81 -23.31 1.52
N LEU A 87 -20.05 -22.32 1.01
CA LEU A 87 -20.12 -21.95 -0.40
C LEU A 87 -19.74 -23.13 -1.33
N SER A 88 -18.65 -23.83 -1.03
CA SER A 88 -18.23 -25.00 -1.79
C SER A 88 -19.24 -26.16 -1.69
N TYR A 89 -19.79 -26.40 -0.50
CA TYR A 89 -20.85 -27.41 -0.32
C TYR A 89 -22.09 -27.11 -1.18
N TYR A 90 -22.58 -25.86 -1.16
CA TYR A 90 -23.72 -25.47 -1.98
C TYR A 90 -23.41 -25.52 -3.47
N LEU A 91 -22.21 -25.12 -3.90
CA LEU A 91 -21.79 -25.22 -5.30
C LEU A 91 -21.74 -26.68 -5.78
N VAL A 92 -21.15 -27.58 -4.99
CA VAL A 92 -21.09 -29.01 -5.34
C VAL A 92 -22.49 -29.62 -5.38
N LYS A 93 -23.34 -29.29 -4.39
CA LYS A 93 -24.72 -29.76 -4.35
C LYS A 93 -25.54 -29.25 -5.55
N LEU A 94 -25.35 -27.99 -5.94
CA LEU A 94 -25.98 -27.39 -7.10
C LEU A 94 -25.58 -28.10 -8.40
N LEU A 95 -24.28 -28.42 -8.56
CA LEU A 95 -23.77 -29.14 -9.73
C LEU A 95 -24.31 -30.58 -9.82
N LEU A 96 -24.40 -31.28 -8.69
CA LEU A 96 -24.81 -32.69 -8.66
C LEU A 96 -26.33 -32.89 -8.73
N ASN A 97 -27.13 -31.92 -8.26
CA ASN A 97 -28.60 -32.00 -8.28
C ASN A 97 -29.21 -31.67 -9.65
N GLY A 98 -28.40 -31.35 -10.67
CA GLY A 98 -28.87 -31.19 -12.04
C GLY A 98 -29.72 -29.94 -12.29
N GLU A 99 -29.77 -28.99 -11.36
CA GLU A 99 -30.46 -27.72 -11.56
C GLU A 99 -29.60 -26.75 -12.39
N LEU A 100 -29.37 -27.12 -13.65
CA LEU A 100 -28.63 -26.34 -14.65
C LEU A 100 -29.18 -24.91 -14.81
N LEU A 101 -30.46 -24.69 -14.51
CA LEU A 101 -31.08 -23.36 -14.51
C LEU A 101 -30.43 -22.41 -13.51
N TYR A 102 -30.32 -22.78 -12.23
CA TYR A 102 -29.67 -21.90 -11.24
C TYR A 102 -28.18 -21.73 -11.51
N PHE A 103 -27.50 -22.78 -11.99
CA PHE A 103 -26.10 -22.70 -12.40
C PHE A 103 -25.91 -21.73 -13.58
N SER A 104 -26.76 -21.81 -14.61
CA SER A 104 -26.71 -20.92 -15.78
C SER A 104 -27.04 -19.46 -15.45
N ILE A 105 -28.00 -19.21 -14.54
CA ILE A 105 -28.29 -17.86 -14.03
C ILE A 105 -27.05 -17.33 -13.31
N GLY A 106 -26.47 -18.11 -12.39
CA GLY A 106 -25.25 -17.73 -11.69
C GLY A 106 -24.08 -17.43 -12.63
N ALA A 107 -23.80 -18.33 -13.58
CA ALA A 107 -22.77 -18.16 -14.59
C ALA A 107 -23.02 -16.92 -15.47
N SER A 108 -24.27 -16.63 -15.82
CA SER A 108 -24.63 -15.45 -16.62
C SER A 108 -24.35 -14.15 -15.86
N ILE A 109 -24.62 -14.11 -14.55
CA ILE A 109 -24.34 -12.95 -13.70
C ILE A 109 -22.82 -12.72 -13.62
N PHE A 110 -22.04 -13.77 -13.32
CA PHE A 110 -20.58 -13.67 -13.30
C PHE A 110 -20.00 -13.25 -14.66
N GLY A 111 -20.53 -13.80 -15.76
CA GLY A 111 -20.15 -13.42 -17.11
C GLY A 111 -20.45 -11.95 -17.43
N ALA A 112 -21.64 -11.46 -17.05
CA ALA A 112 -22.02 -10.07 -17.22
C ALA A 112 -21.10 -9.13 -16.41
N PHE A 113 -20.83 -9.46 -15.15
CA PHE A 113 -19.88 -8.70 -14.33
C PHE A 113 -18.47 -8.69 -14.92
N TYR A 114 -17.98 -9.84 -15.40
CA TYR A 114 -16.66 -9.93 -16.05
C TYR A 114 -16.57 -9.04 -17.30
N LEU A 115 -17.61 -9.05 -18.15
CA LEU A 115 -17.66 -8.19 -19.34
C LEU A 115 -17.70 -6.70 -18.96
N LEU A 116 -18.50 -6.33 -17.96
CA LEU A 116 -18.58 -4.95 -17.48
C LEU A 116 -17.25 -4.48 -16.88
N LEU A 117 -16.59 -5.31 -16.07
CA LEU A 117 -15.28 -5.00 -15.49
C LEU A 117 -14.21 -4.83 -16.58
N ASN A 118 -14.14 -5.73 -17.55
CA ASN A 118 -13.20 -5.59 -18.68
C ASN A 118 -13.45 -4.33 -19.50
N LYS A 119 -14.72 -3.97 -19.70
CA LYS A 119 -15.09 -2.73 -20.38
C LYS A 119 -14.65 -1.50 -19.57
N THR A 120 -14.82 -1.51 -18.26
CA THR A 120 -14.37 -0.41 -17.37
C THR A 120 -12.84 -0.33 -17.33
N ILE A 121 -12.13 -1.45 -17.31
CA ILE A 121 -10.66 -1.48 -17.39
C ILE A 121 -10.20 -0.86 -18.72
N GLY A 122 -10.80 -1.25 -19.85
CA GLY A 122 -10.48 -0.65 -21.15
C GLY A 122 -10.80 0.85 -21.24
N MET A 123 -11.78 1.34 -20.48
CA MET A 123 -12.12 2.77 -20.39
C MET A 123 -11.16 3.57 -19.49
N SER A 124 -10.55 2.91 -18.49
CA SER A 124 -9.54 3.50 -17.59
C SER A 124 -8.11 3.33 -18.09
N GLU A 125 -7.89 2.57 -19.16
CA GLU A 125 -6.60 2.48 -19.84
C GLU A 125 -6.32 3.82 -20.57
N ILE A 126 -5.54 4.69 -19.92
CA ILE A 126 -5.15 5.99 -20.44
C ILE A 126 -4.22 5.79 -21.65
N LYS A 127 -4.78 5.78 -22.87
CA LYS A 127 -4.00 5.81 -24.12
C LYS A 127 -3.40 7.19 -24.45
N LYS A 128 -3.66 8.21 -23.63
CA LYS A 128 -3.14 9.57 -23.76
C LYS A 128 -2.52 10.02 -22.44
N GLY A 129 -1.23 9.73 -22.25
CA GLY A 129 -0.43 10.49 -21.30
C GLY A 129 -0.42 11.97 -21.70
N SER A 130 -0.51 12.88 -20.74
CA SER A 130 -0.40 14.31 -21.01
C SER A 130 0.94 14.62 -21.65
N SER A 131 0.93 15.39 -22.75
CA SER A 131 2.08 16.01 -23.41
C SER A 131 2.70 17.12 -22.54
N TYR A 132 2.77 16.94 -21.22
CA TYR A 132 3.39 17.89 -20.31
C TYR A 132 4.85 17.47 -20.12
N GLY A 133 5.77 18.26 -20.69
CA GLY A 133 7.22 17.97 -20.69
C GLY A 133 7.82 17.59 -22.05
N THR A 134 7.00 17.43 -23.10
CA THR A 134 7.49 17.21 -24.49
C THR A 134 7.57 18.53 -25.26
N THR A 135 8.16 19.56 -24.66
CA THR A 135 8.71 20.66 -25.45
C THR A 135 10.15 20.28 -25.78
N THR A 136 10.36 19.96 -27.05
CA THR A 136 11.67 19.87 -27.69
C THR A 136 12.57 21.00 -27.19
N THR A 137 13.57 20.66 -26.37
CA THR A 137 14.65 21.59 -26.04
C THR A 137 15.34 21.97 -27.35
N PRO A 138 15.39 23.26 -27.74
CA PRO A 138 16.14 23.63 -28.93
C PRO A 138 17.61 23.34 -28.66
N LYS A 139 18.22 22.50 -29.50
CA LYS A 139 19.67 22.28 -29.53
C LYS A 139 20.33 23.65 -29.72
N LYS A 140 21.14 24.09 -28.75
CA LYS A 140 22.09 25.18 -28.97
C LYS A 140 23.06 24.72 -30.07
N THR A 141 22.99 25.34 -31.23
CA THR A 141 24.05 25.29 -32.23
C THR A 141 25.14 26.23 -31.75
N GLU A 142 26.36 25.69 -31.65
CA GLU A 142 27.62 26.43 -31.48
C GLU A 142 27.90 27.35 -32.67
#